data_AF-A0A7Z9Y8R5-F1
#
_entry.id   AF-A0A7Z9Y8R5-F1
#
_cell.length_a   1.000
_cell.length_b   1.000
_cell.length_c   1.000
_cell.angle_alpha   90.00
_cell.angle_beta   90.00
_cell.angle_gamma   90.00
#
_symmetry.space_group_name_H-M   'P 1'
#
loop_
_entity.id
_entity.type
_entity.pdbx_description
1 polymer ?
#
loop_
_entity_poly.entity_id
_entity_poly.type
_entity_poly.pdbx_seq_one_letter_code
_entity_poly.pdbx_strand_id
1 'polypeptide(L)'
;MARKVVIQKVDLDTALTAFILGVSEEDDITPVRDKASADDLLNPNVICIECGGSGQVELSNFDHHDTDEELPPACVQAYKLRGDDEHLNRLV
;
A
#
# COMPACT_ATOMS: atom_id res chain seq x y z
N MET A 1 -12.45 12.36 7.43
CA MET A 1 -13.04 11.03 7.65
C MET A 1 -11.89 10.05 7.68
N ALA A 2 -11.92 9.05 8.58
CA ALA A 2 -10.91 8.00 8.61
C ALA A 2 -10.84 7.29 7.25
N ARG A 3 -9.64 7.09 6.70
CA ARG A 3 -9.49 6.29 5.47
C ARG A 3 -9.51 4.82 5.85
N LYS A 4 -10.02 3.97 4.96
CA LYS A 4 -9.90 2.52 5.11
C LYS A 4 -8.55 2.07 4.57
N VAL A 5 -7.83 1.29 5.35
CA VAL A 5 -6.54 0.68 4.97
C VAL A 5 -6.65 -0.82 5.16
N VAL A 6 -6.35 -1.60 4.13
CA VAL A 6 -6.38 -3.07 4.18
C VAL A 6 -4.96 -3.59 4.06
N ILE A 7 -4.57 -4.50 4.96
CA ILE A 7 -3.22 -5.07 5.01
C ILE A 7 -3.28 -6.59 5.17
N GLN A 8 -2.37 -7.37 4.58
CA GLN A 8 -2.32 -8.82 4.81
C GLN A 8 -1.45 -9.17 6.02
N LYS A 9 -0.22 -8.66 6.04
CA LYS A 9 0.78 -8.99 7.05
C LYS A 9 1.49 -7.72 7.46
N VAL A 10 1.91 -7.63 8.73
CA VAL A 10 2.77 -6.54 9.17
C VAL A 10 4.23 -6.99 9.10
N ASP A 11 4.97 -6.39 8.18
CA ASP A 11 6.42 -6.47 8.11
C ASP A 11 7.01 -5.11 7.71
N LEU A 12 8.31 -5.07 7.42
CA LEU A 12 9.00 -3.82 7.13
C LEU A 12 8.47 -3.14 5.86
N ASP A 13 8.12 -3.91 4.83
CA ASP A 13 7.61 -3.35 3.57
C ASP A 13 6.24 -2.72 3.79
N THR A 14 5.35 -3.44 4.49
CA THR A 14 4.03 -2.93 4.86
C THR A 14 4.11 -1.66 5.71
N ALA A 15 4.94 -1.67 6.76
CA ALA A 15 5.06 -0.54 7.69
C ALA A 15 5.66 0.70 7.02
N LEU A 16 6.67 0.52 6.17
CA LEU A 16 7.28 1.63 5.44
C LEU A 16 6.33 2.19 4.37
N THR A 17 5.59 1.32 3.67
CA THR A 17 4.54 1.72 2.72
C THR A 17 3.49 2.57 3.41
N ALA A 18 2.96 2.10 4.55
CA ALA A 18 1.98 2.84 5.33
C ALA A 18 2.50 4.22 5.78
N PHE A 19 3.76 4.28 6.26
CA PHE A 19 4.41 5.54 6.62
C PHE A 19 4.50 6.52 5.44
N ILE A 20 4.95 6.06 4.27
CA ILE A 20 5.08 6.89 3.05
C ILE A 20 3.72 7.43 2.59
N LEU A 21 2.67 6.61 2.68
CA LEU A 21 1.30 7.00 2.32
C LEU A 21 0.62 7.89 3.37
N GLY A 22 1.31 8.13 4.50
CA GLY A 22 0.82 8.94 5.61
C GLY A 22 -0.33 8.29 6.36
N VAL A 23 -0.37 6.95 6.42
CA VAL A 23 -1.32 6.22 7.28
C VAL A 23 -1.05 6.56 8.74
N SER A 24 -2.10 6.86 9.50
CA SER A 24 -2.02 7.24 10.91
C SER A 24 -2.94 6.39 11.78
N GLU A 25 -2.90 6.62 13.10
CA GLU A 25 -3.80 6.00 14.07
C GLU A 25 -5.28 6.40 13.92
N GLU A 26 -5.57 7.44 13.13
CA GLU A 26 -6.94 7.86 12.83
C GLU A 26 -7.57 7.05 11.68
N ASP A 27 -6.77 6.29 10.93
CA ASP A 27 -7.26 5.46 9.83
C ASP A 27 -7.81 4.12 10.33
N ASP A 28 -8.79 3.58 9.61
CA ASP A 28 -9.41 2.28 9.91
C ASP A 28 -8.60 1.16 9.24
N ILE A 29 -7.71 0.53 10.02
CA ILE A 29 -6.81 -0.52 9.54
C ILE A 29 -7.47 -1.89 9.71
N THR A 30 -7.79 -2.54 8.59
CA THR A 30 -8.39 -3.87 8.53
C THR A 30 -7.36 -4.91 8.08
N PRO A 31 -6.87 -5.79 8.97
CA PRO A 31 -6.02 -6.91 8.56
C PRO A 31 -6.85 -8.02 7.88
N VAL A 32 -6.32 -8.60 6.80
CA VAL A 32 -6.89 -9.75 6.09
C VAL A 32 -5.90 -10.93 6.09
N ARG A 33 -6.40 -12.15 5.93
CA ARG A 33 -5.54 -13.36 5.92
C ARG A 33 -4.90 -13.62 4.56
N ASP A 34 -5.68 -13.45 3.50
CA ASP A 34 -5.25 -13.65 2.12
C ASP A 34 -5.27 -12.32 1.39
N LYS A 35 -6.23 -12.12 0.49
CA LYS A 35 -6.34 -10.90 -0.32
C LYS A 35 -7.45 -9.98 0.19
N ALA A 36 -7.30 -8.69 -0.08
CA ALA A 36 -8.39 -7.73 0.02
C ALA A 36 -9.57 -8.15 -0.88
N SER A 37 -10.75 -7.65 -0.56
CA SER A 37 -11.93 -7.93 -1.38
C SER A 37 -11.80 -7.28 -2.77
N ALA A 38 -12.48 -7.83 -3.78
CA ALA A 38 -12.51 -7.22 -5.10
C ALA A 38 -13.08 -5.79 -5.07
N ASP A 39 -14.05 -5.53 -4.20
CA ASP A 39 -14.64 -4.21 -4.00
C ASP A 39 -13.63 -3.21 -3.43
N ASP A 40 -12.77 -3.65 -2.50
CA ASP A 40 -11.70 -2.83 -1.95
C ASP A 40 -10.61 -2.55 -3.00
N LEU A 41 -10.17 -3.57 -3.76
CA LEU A 41 -9.16 -3.43 -4.79
C LEU A 41 -9.57 -2.54 -5.97
N LEU A 42 -10.89 -2.45 -6.24
CA LEU A 42 -11.44 -1.59 -7.30
C LEU A 42 -11.77 -0.17 -6.81
N ASN A 43 -11.63 0.11 -5.52
CA ASN A 43 -11.98 1.39 -4.93
C ASN A 43 -10.72 2.22 -4.64
N PRO A 44 -10.42 3.29 -5.42
CA PRO A 44 -9.21 4.10 -5.24
C PRO A 44 -9.16 4.86 -3.90
N ASN A 45 -10.27 4.92 -3.15
CA ASN A 45 -10.31 5.54 -1.82
C ASN A 45 -9.93 4.58 -0.68
N VAL A 46 -9.72 3.29 -0.98
CA VAL A 46 -9.24 2.29 -0.04
C VAL A 46 -7.76 2.06 -0.32
N ILE A 47 -6.92 2.13 0.71
CA ILE A 47 -5.50 1.85 0.56
C ILE A 47 -5.29 0.35 0.82
N CYS A 48 -4.86 -0.40 -0.18
CA CYS A 48 -4.51 -1.81 -0.04
C CYS A 48 -2.98 -1.96 -0.06
N ILE A 49 -2.41 -2.54 1.00
CA ILE A 49 -0.97 -2.75 1.14
C ILE A 49 -0.71 -4.25 1.29
N GLU A 50 0.12 -4.81 0.42
CA GLU A 50 0.60 -6.19 0.51
C GLU A 50 -0.55 -7.22 0.59
N CYS A 51 -1.69 -6.94 -0.05
CA CYS A 51 -2.90 -7.76 0.05
C CYS A 51 -3.66 -7.91 -1.28
N GLY A 52 -2.96 -7.88 -2.40
CA GLY A 52 -3.50 -7.99 -3.76
C GLY A 52 -3.44 -6.67 -4.55
N GLY A 53 -3.84 -6.75 -5.82
CA GLY A 53 -3.83 -5.59 -6.72
C GLY A 53 -2.43 -5.21 -7.19
N SER A 54 -1.52 -6.18 -7.28
CA SER A 54 -0.11 -5.97 -7.59
C SER A 54 0.14 -5.04 -8.76
N GLY A 55 0.95 -4.00 -8.53
CA GLY A 55 1.29 -2.98 -9.51
C GLY A 55 0.18 -1.97 -9.85
N GLN A 56 -1.02 -2.06 -9.28
CA GLN A 56 -2.14 -1.15 -9.54
C GLN A 56 -2.11 0.08 -8.63
N VAL A 57 -0.97 0.77 -8.58
CA VAL A 57 -0.74 1.92 -7.69
C VAL A 57 -1.71 3.08 -7.89
N GLU A 58 -2.20 3.27 -9.12
CA GLU A 58 -3.20 4.29 -9.48
C GLU A 58 -4.59 4.00 -8.88
N LEU A 59 -4.82 2.77 -8.42
CA LEU A 59 -6.01 2.34 -7.69
C LEU A 59 -5.76 2.25 -6.18
N SER A 60 -4.67 2.83 -5.67
CA SER A 60 -4.26 2.76 -4.26
C SER A 60 -3.92 1.33 -3.79
N ASN A 61 -3.50 0.46 -4.71
CA ASN A 61 -3.03 -0.90 -4.42
C ASN A 61 -1.50 -0.95 -4.51
N PHE A 62 -0.85 -1.35 -3.41
CA PHE A 62 0.61 -1.45 -3.29
C PHE A 62 0.97 -2.89 -2.93
N ASP A 63 1.31 -3.67 -3.94
CA ASP A 63 1.66 -5.09 -3.81
C ASP A 63 2.52 -5.51 -5.00
N HIS A 64 3.31 -6.57 -4.84
CA HIS A 64 4.22 -7.10 -5.84
C HIS A 64 4.17 -8.64 -5.96
N HIS A 65 3.30 -9.31 -5.21
CA HIS A 65 3.15 -10.77 -5.20
C HIS A 65 2.29 -11.30 -6.37
N ASP A 66 2.39 -12.61 -6.64
CA ASP A 66 1.53 -13.35 -7.59
C ASP A 66 1.42 -12.73 -9.00
N THR A 67 2.52 -12.20 -9.53
CA THR A 67 2.60 -11.65 -10.89
C THR A 67 3.63 -12.37 -11.75
N ASP A 68 3.44 -12.32 -13.07
CA ASP A 68 4.39 -12.89 -14.03
C ASP A 68 5.65 -12.02 -14.21
N GLU A 69 5.57 -10.74 -13.86
CA GLU A 69 6.66 -9.77 -13.93
C GLU A 69 7.21 -9.47 -12.52
N GLU A 70 8.51 -9.19 -12.43
CA GLU A 70 9.09 -8.75 -11.15
C GLU A 70 8.71 -7.29 -10.89
N LEU A 71 7.81 -7.09 -9.93
CA LEU A 71 7.40 -5.78 -9.46
C LEU A 71 8.25 -5.33 -8.27
N PRO A 72 8.52 -4.01 -8.13
CA PRO A 72 9.27 -3.50 -6.99
C PRO A 72 8.46 -3.67 -5.69
N PRO A 73 9.12 -3.76 -4.52
CA PRO A 73 8.44 -3.80 -3.21
C PRO A 73 7.41 -2.67 -3.02
N ALA A 74 6.39 -2.90 -2.21
CA ALA A 74 5.28 -1.95 -2.03
C ALA A 74 5.76 -0.58 -1.56
N CYS A 75 6.79 -0.51 -0.72
CA CYS A 75 7.32 0.77 -0.23
C CYS A 75 7.98 1.57 -1.36
N VAL A 76 8.64 0.89 -2.31
CA VAL A 76 9.24 1.54 -3.49
C VAL A 76 8.14 2.01 -4.44
N GLN A 77 7.06 1.25 -4.59
CA GLN A 77 5.88 1.67 -5.36
C GLN A 77 5.28 2.95 -4.76
N ALA A 78 5.05 2.97 -3.44
CA ALA A 78 4.52 4.13 -2.74
C ALA A 78 5.45 5.34 -2.81
N TYR A 79 6.76 5.14 -2.67
CA TYR A 79 7.75 6.20 -2.79
C TYR A 79 7.74 6.84 -4.19
N LYS A 80 7.73 6.02 -5.24
CA LYS A 80 7.67 6.51 -6.63
C LYS A 80 6.38 7.28 -6.92
N LEU A 81 5.25 6.84 -6.36
CA LEU A 81 3.96 7.53 -6.52
C LEU A 81 3.96 8.89 -5.79
N ARG A 82 4.58 8.96 -4.61
CA ARG A 82 4.60 10.15 -3.74
C ARG A 82 5.72 11.15 -4.06
N GLY A 83 6.48 10.94 -5.14
CA GLY A 83 7.71 11.67 -5.47
C GLY A 83 7.69 13.18 -5.14
N ASP A 84 8.84 13.67 -4.66
CA ASP A 84 9.14 15.05 -4.24
C ASP A 84 8.72 15.51 -2.84
N ASP A 85 8.36 14.61 -1.91
CA ASP A 85 8.33 14.99 -0.50
C ASP A 85 9.75 15.01 0.10
N GLU A 86 10.27 16.20 0.39
CA GLU A 86 11.59 16.40 0.98
C GLU A 86 11.81 15.57 2.27
N HIS A 87 10.75 15.26 3.02
CA HIS A 87 10.83 14.45 4.24
C HIS A 87 11.12 12.97 3.97
N LEU A 88 10.81 12.50 2.76
CA LEU A 88 11.03 11.12 2.31
C LEU A 88 12.42 10.92 1.67
N ASN A 89 13.14 11.99 1.33
CA ASN A 89 14.48 11.92 0.73
C ASN A 89 15.52 11.17 1.58
N ARG A 90 15.29 11.01 2.89
CA ARG A 90 16.18 10.24 3.78
C ARG A 90 16.02 8.72 3.67
N LEU A 91 15.00 8.26 2.92
CA LEU A 91 14.66 6.85 2.75
C LEU A 91 15.31 6.23 1.51
N VAL A 92 16.05 7.02 0.72
CA VAL A 92 16.80 6.63 -0.49
C VAL A 92 18.30 6.88 -0.34
#